data_AF-A0A5D2EBD6-F1
#
_entry.id   AF-A0A5D2EBD6-F1
#
_cell.length_a   1.000
_cell.length_b   1.000
_cell.length_c   1.000
_cell.angle_alpha   90.00
_cell.angle_beta   90.00
_cell.angle_gamma   90.00
#
_symmetry.space_group_name_H-M   'P 1'
#
loop_
_entity.id
_entity.type
_entity.pdbx_description
1 polymer ?
#
loop_
_entity_poly.entity_id
_entity_poly.type
_entity_poly.pdbx_seq_one_letter_code
_entity_poly.pdbx_strand_id
1 'polypeptide(L)'
;MSGRLCCMVLRLNIDCYGCFRKLRRTLLNMKEIETHLIEKQQCKVSVCGRLRPSDVAIKIRKKMNRRVEILEINEVEDEQTEQNQITGQ
;
A
#
# COMPACT_ATOMS: atom_id res chain seq x y z
N MET A 1 5.93 -9.60 -22.65
CA MET A 1 6.47 -8.42 -21.95
C MET A 1 6.39 -8.71 -20.46
N SER A 2 7.47 -9.22 -19.85
CA SER A 2 7.52 -9.52 -18.43
C SER A 2 7.63 -8.21 -17.66
N GLY A 3 6.50 -7.69 -17.16
CA GLY A 3 6.49 -6.49 -16.33
C GLY A 3 6.72 -6.90 -14.88
N ARG A 4 7.80 -6.43 -14.25
CA ARG A 4 8.01 -6.66 -12.82
C ARG A 4 6.90 -5.97 -12.02
N LEU A 5 6.28 -6.70 -11.11
CA LEU A 5 5.32 -6.18 -10.16
C LEU A 5 6.03 -5.94 -8.83
N CYS A 6 5.66 -4.87 -8.15
CA CYS A 6 6.14 -4.60 -6.81
C CYS A 6 4.94 -4.52 -5.86
N CYS A 7 4.98 -5.37 -4.84
CA CYS A 7 4.12 -5.30 -3.68
C CYS A 7 4.89 -4.72 -2.50
N MET A 8 4.24 -3.90 -1.67
CA MET A 8 4.85 -3.40 -0.44
C MET A 8 3.81 -3.17 0.65
N VAL A 9 4.28 -3.22 1.89
CA VAL A 9 3.48 -2.93 3.08
C VAL A 9 3.99 -1.65 3.72
N LEU A 10 3.09 -0.71 3.95
CA LEU A 10 3.36 0.58 4.56
C LEU A 10 2.67 0.68 5.91
N ARG A 11 3.34 1.28 6.89
CA ARG A 11 2.73 1.70 8.16
C ARG A 11 2.30 3.16 8.09
N LEU A 12 1.03 3.42 8.39
CA LEU A 12 0.46 4.77 8.45
C LEU A 12 -0.69 4.79 9.46
N ASN A 13 -0.64 5.76 10.38
CA ASN A 13 -1.72 5.94 11.36
C ASN A 13 -3.00 6.46 10.69
N ILE A 14 -4.11 5.75 10.87
CA ILE A 14 -5.46 6.12 10.39
C ILE A 14 -6.43 6.03 11.57
N ASP A 15 -6.62 7.16 12.23
CA ASP A 15 -7.40 7.35 13.46
C ASP A 15 -8.87 7.72 13.17
N CYS A 16 -9.14 8.47 12.10
CA CYS A 16 -10.50 8.91 11.75
C CYS A 16 -10.95 8.47 10.36
N TYR A 17 -12.26 8.54 10.12
CA TYR A 17 -12.86 8.20 8.83
C TYR A 17 -12.45 9.16 7.71
N GLY A 18 -12.16 10.43 8.05
CA GLY A 18 -11.61 11.41 7.11
C GLY A 18 -10.23 11.00 6.57
N CYS A 19 -9.33 10.55 7.45
CA CYS A 19 -8.02 10.02 7.06
C CYS A 19 -8.14 8.79 6.18
N PHE A 20 -9.05 7.86 6.52
CA PHE A 20 -9.31 6.68 5.70
C PHE A 20 -9.78 7.06 4.28
N ARG A 21 -10.78 7.94 4.17
CA ARG A 21 -11.28 8.42 2.87
C ARG A 21 -10.19 9.13 2.06
N LYS A 22 -9.37 9.95 2.72
CA LYS A 22 -8.27 10.68 2.08
C LYS A 22 -7.21 9.73 1.54
N LEU A 23 -6.81 8.72 2.32
CA LEU A 23 -5.86 7.71 1.89
C LEU A 23 -6.42 6.90 0.72
N ARG A 24 -7.64 6.37 0.85
CA ARG A 24 -8.27 5.55 -0.19
C ARG A 24 -8.36 6.30 -1.53
N ARG A 25 -8.76 7.57 -1.51
CA ARG A 25 -8.75 8.43 -2.71
C ARG A 25 -7.34 8.62 -3.28
N THR A 26 -6.34 8.79 -2.40
CA THR A 26 -4.94 8.92 -2.83
C THR A 26 -4.46 7.65 -3.53
N LEU A 27 -4.77 6.47 -2.99
CA LEU A 27 -4.43 5.18 -3.58
C LEU A 27 -5.11 4.98 -4.95
N LEU A 28 -6.43 5.23 -5.04
CA LEU A 28 -7.19 5.12 -6.29
C LEU A 28 -6.72 6.07 -7.39
N ASN A 29 -6.16 7.23 -7.01
CA ASN A 29 -5.62 8.19 -7.98
C ASN A 29 -4.22 7.83 -8.50
N MET A 30 -3.55 6.83 -7.90
CA MET A 30 -2.23 6.37 -8.34
C MET A 30 -2.39 5.26 -9.38
N LYS A 31 -2.23 5.61 -10.67
CA LYS A 31 -2.39 4.69 -11.81
C LYS A 31 -1.41 3.51 -11.82
N GLU A 32 -0.30 3.63 -11.09
CA GLU A 32 0.73 2.58 -10.95
C GLU A 32 0.32 1.49 -9.96
N ILE A 33 -0.69 1.74 -9.13
CA ILE A 33 -1.24 0.77 -8.18
C ILE A 33 -2.38 0.01 -8.86
N GLU A 34 -2.26 -1.31 -8.88
CA GLU A 34 -3.27 -2.22 -9.41
C GLU A 34 -4.19 -2.71 -8.29
N THR A 35 -3.62 -3.07 -7.13
CA THR A 35 -4.37 -3.53 -5.97
C THR A 35 -3.89 -2.85 -4.69
N HIS A 36 -4.80 -2.69 -3.73
CA HIS A 36 -4.48 -2.14 -2.42
C HIS A 36 -5.38 -2.73 -1.32
N LEU A 37 -4.83 -2.83 -0.12
CA LEU A 37 -5.52 -3.25 1.09
C LEU A 37 -5.21 -2.25 2.21
N ILE A 38 -6.23 -1.87 2.99
CA ILE A 38 -6.07 -0.96 4.15
C ILE A 38 -6.53 -1.69 5.40
N GLU A 39 -5.60 -2.02 6.28
CA GLU A 39 -5.85 -2.69 7.55
C GLU A 39 -5.83 -1.67 8.68
N LYS A 40 -6.99 -1.07 8.96
CA LYS A 40 -7.10 0.00 9.97
C LYS A 40 -6.65 -0.45 11.37
N GLN A 41 -6.99 -1.68 11.76
CA GLN A 41 -6.65 -2.22 13.08
C GLN A 41 -5.14 -2.35 13.28
N GLN A 42 -4.40 -2.68 12.22
CA GLN A 42 -2.94 -2.83 12.26
C GLN A 42 -2.17 -1.56 11.86
N CYS A 43 -2.88 -0.50 11.45
CA CYS A 43 -2.28 0.69 10.82
C CYS A 43 -1.36 0.33 9.63
N LYS A 44 -1.75 -0.70 8.87
CA LYS A 44 -1.01 -1.18 7.70
C LYS A 44 -1.78 -0.90 6.41
N VAL A 45 -1.01 -0.68 5.35
CA VAL A 45 -1.52 -0.44 4.00
C VAL A 45 -0.65 -1.24 3.04
N SER A 46 -1.24 -2.22 2.37
CA SER A 46 -0.56 -3.02 1.36
C SER A 46 -0.92 -2.49 -0.01
N VAL A 47 0.05 -2.36 -0.90
CA VAL A 47 -0.16 -1.91 -2.28
C VAL A 47 0.66 -2.76 -3.22
N CYS A 48 0.09 -3.09 -4.36
CA CYS A 48 0.79 -3.82 -5.42
C CYS A 48 0.53 -3.18 -6.78
N GLY A 49 1.52 -3.25 -7.65
CA GLY A 49 1.43 -2.83 -9.03
C GLY A 49 2.78 -2.56 -9.65
N ARG A 50 2.80 -1.88 -10.79
CA ARG A 50 4.03 -1.46 -11.47
C ARG A 50 4.50 -0.12 -10.93
N LEU A 51 5.00 -0.16 -9.70
CA LEU A 51 5.29 1.01 -8.90
C LEU A 51 6.72 1.01 -8.39
N ARG A 52 7.20 2.20 -8.01
CA ARG A 52 8.46 2.34 -7.25
C ARG A 52 8.12 2.59 -5.77
N PRO A 53 8.63 1.77 -4.83
CA PRO A 53 8.30 1.90 -3.40
C PRO A 53 8.50 3.32 -2.84
N SER A 54 9.65 3.91 -3.15
CA SER A 54 10.02 5.26 -2.71
C SER A 54 9.04 6.32 -3.20
N ASP A 55 8.62 6.25 -4.46
CA ASP A 55 7.73 7.25 -5.06
C ASP A 55 6.34 7.22 -4.42
N VAL A 56 5.80 6.03 -4.22
CA VAL A 56 4.50 5.85 -3.56
C VAL A 56 4.57 6.28 -2.10
N ALA A 57 5.60 5.88 -1.36
CA ALA A 57 5.78 6.28 0.04
C ALA A 57 5.87 7.81 0.18
N ILE A 58 6.62 8.48 -0.70
CA ILE A 58 6.73 9.95 -0.74
C ILE A 58 5.37 10.59 -1.10
N LYS A 59 4.66 10.06 -2.11
CA LYS A 59 3.34 10.57 -2.52
C LYS A 59 2.34 10.47 -1.36
N ILE A 60 2.27 9.33 -0.69
CA ILE A 60 1.38 9.11 0.46
C ILE A 60 1.76 10.05 1.61
N ARG A 61 3.06 10.16 1.95
CA ARG A 61 3.53 11.08 2.99
C ARG A 61 3.13 12.53 2.71
N LYS A 62 3.34 13.01 1.48
CA LYS A 62 2.96 14.37 1.06
C LYS A 62 1.45 14.59 1.09
N LYS A 63 0.65 13.63 0.62
CA LYS A 63 -0.82 13.78 0.58
C LYS A 63 -1.45 13.65 1.96
N MET A 64 -0.99 12.72 2.79
CA MET A 64 -1.53 12.47 4.12
C MET A 64 -0.99 13.44 5.17
N ASN A 65 0.16 14.07 4.93
CA ASN A 65 0.90 14.88 5.89
C ASN A 65 1.13 14.14 7.22
N ARG A 66 1.55 12.87 7.10
CA ARG A 66 1.77 11.95 8.22
C ARG A 66 3.01 11.12 7.99
N ARG A 67 3.58 10.59 9.07
CA ARG A 67 4.70 9.64 9.01
C ARG A 67 4.24 8.37 8.29
N VAL A 68 5.04 7.95 7.31
CA VAL A 68 4.87 6.70 6.56
C VAL A 68 6.16 5.93 6.72
N GLU A 69 6.06 4.65 7.06
CA GLU A 69 7.19 3.74 7.15
C GLU A 69 6.97 2.61 6.16
N ILE A 70 8.02 2.19 5.46
CA ILE A 70 7.97 0.98 4.64
C ILE A 70 8.35 -0.17 5.55
N LEU A 71 7.46 -1.16 5.67
CA LEU A 71 7.70 -2.35 6.47
C LEU A 71 8.33 -3.46 5.63
N GLU A 72 7.75 -3.69 4.45
CA GLU A 72 8.14 -4.79 3.56
C GLU A 72 8.05 -4.34 2.10
N ILE A 73 8.93 -4.88 1.26
CA ILE A 73 8.94 -4.71 -0.19
C ILE A 73 9.18 -6.08 -0.79
N ASN A 74 8.32 -6.46 -1.74
CA ASN A 74 8.42 -7.71 -2.48
C ASN A 74 8.37 -7.40 -3.98
N GLU A 75 9.45 -7.67 -4.69
CA GLU A 75 9.51 -7.61 -6.15
C GLU A 75 9.17 -9.00 -6.69
N VAL A 76 8.01 -9.10 -7.33
CA VAL A 76 7.52 -10.33 -7.93
C VAL A 76 7.70 -10.25 -9.44
N GLU A 77 8.46 -11.19 -9.98
CA GLU A 77 8.28 -11.64 -11.36
C GLU A 77 6.92 -12.37 -11.41
N ASP A 78 6.25 -12.39 -12.57
CA ASP A 78 4.85 -12.79 -12.75
C ASP A 78 4.59 -14.29 -12.40
N GLU A 79 4.72 -14.65 -11.12
CA GLU A 79 4.42 -15.96 -10.55
C GLU A 79 3.61 -15.72 -9.26
N GLN A 80 2.35 -16.13 -9.36
CA GLN A 80 1.26 -15.89 -8.43
C GLN A 80 1.67 -16.12 -6.96
N THR A 81 1.54 -15.11 -6.12
CA THR A 81 1.65 -15.31 -4.66
C THR A 81 0.41 -14.84 -3.93
N GLU A 82 -0.24 -15.87 -3.40
CA GLU A 82 -1.40 -15.98 -2.53
C GLU A 82 -1.49 -14.89 -1.45
N GLN A 83 -2.70 -14.32 -1.32
CA GLN A 83 -3.10 -13.56 -0.14
C GLN A 83 -3.22 -14.52 1.03
N ASN A 84 -2.38 -14.38 2.06
CA ASN A 84 -2.73 -14.95 3.35
C ASN A 84 -2.28 -14.06 4.51
N GLN A 85 -3.27 -13.49 5.20
CA GLN A 85 -3.30 -13.50 6.66
C GLN A 85 -4.75 -13.38 7.12
N ILE A 86 -5.33 -14.57 7.28
CA ILE A 86 -6.55 -14.89 8.01
C ILE A 86 -6.46 -14.34 9.45
N THR A 87 -7.60 -13.84 9.92
CA THR A 87 -7.91 -13.45 11.30
C THR A 87 -7.72 -14.64 12.24
N GLY A 88 -6.91 -14.49 13.29
CA GLY A 88 -6.78 -15.50 14.36
C GLY A 88 -7.19 -14.89 15.69
N GLN A 89 -8.22 -15.48 16.30
CA GLN A 89 -8.77 -15.16 17.62
C GLN A 89 -7.80 -15.46 18.76
#